data_AF-A0A318CYB6-F1
#
_entry.id   AF-A0A318CYB6-F1
#
_cell.length_a   1.000
_cell.length_b   1.000
_cell.length_c   1.000
_cell.angle_alpha   90.00
_cell.angle_beta   90.00
_cell.angle_gamma   90.00
#
_symmetry.space_group_name_H-M   'P 1'
#
loop_
_entity.id
_entity.type
_entity.pdbx_description
1 polymer ?
#
loop_
_entity_poly.entity_id
_entity_poly.type
_entity_poly.pdbx_seq_one_letter_code
_entity_poly.pdbx_strand_id
1 'polypeptide(L)'
;MAGSIYFIRHGETHANERNYLAGGIDVPLSELGKRQAKEAGQIILKKGLKFDEVHTSDLTRTKITALIALKESEQENIPFIESPEVRERNFGIFAKNNKNLLKKSFGYEDYEKKLHSPLEFPDSGETFEDMYNRVHKYYYNILLPKVKSGKSILVVCHKYIIEMFALIFAGLKLDDYFDFRLPNAKPMSEKDLVSYIKSESKLLKEIADHLIYYSSWITTLAAFLGILAKATIGLPLNNYIFLIITCLLLGISTFFIALGLNTSCINNSFDLKKPFLVLWCQKFALAGCLFLLLKDNVASVLAMLFLMPPAFTSPTLSLLWGGSLYLAIENTFLLSLLSPLVISCFLFCTNISFSILFIPFFTVMFFSMIVPTFVAQLIRTKKPIESAKFAEHWKWLGVCSIILLSFLSIYHFTPTIIFDLWSRDLGNSTLFFKQGIIVLSVFLFIKYFAYSASISINKKISYTTDIYICHSTPNIFLWSNCISFQSDIYYIIFWTFIAFFMGILLDEIYFVYRFNQIMISKKTGIFSLKAKKSKGTYNK
;
A
#
# COMPACT_ATOMS: atom_id res chain seq x y z
N MET A 1 -11.87 -46.18 -6.71
CA MET A 1 -12.48 -44.87 -6.37
C MET A 1 -11.89 -43.83 -7.30
N ALA A 2 -12.64 -42.79 -7.68
CA ALA A 2 -12.06 -41.67 -8.42
C ALA A 2 -11.01 -40.97 -7.54
N GLY A 3 -9.92 -40.52 -8.14
CA GLY A 3 -8.86 -39.79 -7.46
C GLY A 3 -9.32 -38.40 -7.01
N SER A 4 -8.37 -37.59 -6.54
CA SER A 4 -8.65 -36.23 -6.08
C SER A 4 -7.70 -35.21 -6.71
N ILE A 5 -8.11 -33.95 -6.78
CA ILE A 5 -7.23 -32.86 -7.22
C ILE A 5 -7.35 -31.69 -6.26
N TYR A 6 -6.18 -31.17 -5.87
CA TYR A 6 -6.06 -30.03 -4.98
C TYR A 6 -5.18 -28.97 -5.61
N PHE A 7 -5.48 -27.71 -5.30
CA PHE A 7 -4.79 -26.53 -5.81
C PHE A 7 -4.19 -25.73 -4.67
N ILE A 8 -3.00 -25.20 -4.91
CA ILE A 8 -2.35 -24.22 -4.05
C ILE A 8 -1.88 -23.05 -4.92
N ARG A 9 -2.33 -21.83 -4.60
CA ARG A 9 -1.70 -20.60 -5.10
C ARG A 9 -0.33 -20.46 -4.44
N HIS A 10 0.72 -20.13 -5.18
CA HIS A 10 2.05 -19.87 -4.59
C HIS A 10 1.98 -18.87 -3.41
N GLY A 11 2.93 -18.94 -2.48
CA GLY A 11 3.05 -17.97 -1.37
C GLY A 11 3.32 -16.53 -1.83
N GLU A 12 3.15 -15.54 -0.95
CA GLU A 12 3.48 -14.13 -1.23
C GLU A 12 4.91 -13.96 -1.78
N THR A 13 5.06 -13.27 -2.91
CA THR A 13 6.36 -12.91 -3.52
C THR A 13 6.76 -11.48 -3.20
N HIS A 14 8.02 -11.12 -3.46
CA HIS A 14 8.43 -9.71 -3.41
C HIS A 14 7.66 -8.79 -4.38
N ALA A 15 7.05 -9.34 -5.43
CA ALA A 15 6.16 -8.58 -6.31
C ALA A 15 4.82 -8.26 -5.66
N ASN A 16 4.28 -9.22 -4.91
CA ASN A 16 3.07 -8.99 -4.12
C ASN A 16 3.34 -7.98 -3.01
N GLU A 17 4.43 -8.18 -2.27
CA GLU A 17 4.91 -7.32 -1.20
C GLU A 17 5.09 -5.85 -1.67
N ARG A 18 5.65 -5.64 -2.87
CA ARG A 18 5.87 -4.31 -3.47
C ARG A 18 4.76 -3.86 -4.42
N ASN A 19 3.63 -4.57 -4.42
CA ASN A 19 2.42 -4.22 -5.15
C ASN A 19 2.62 -3.97 -6.67
N TYR A 20 3.43 -4.79 -7.36
CA TYR A 20 3.60 -4.73 -8.81
C TYR A 20 3.21 -6.05 -9.50
N LEU A 21 2.93 -6.01 -10.81
CA LEU A 21 2.59 -7.20 -11.60
C LEU A 21 3.85 -7.94 -12.06
N ALA A 22 4.05 -9.17 -11.60
CA ALA A 22 5.16 -10.02 -12.06
C ALA A 22 4.84 -10.75 -13.37
N GLY A 23 3.67 -11.36 -13.47
CA GLY A 23 3.32 -12.23 -14.60
C GLY A 23 4.28 -13.41 -14.73
N GLY A 24 4.80 -13.64 -15.94
CA GLY A 24 5.80 -14.66 -16.23
C GLY A 24 7.22 -14.37 -15.72
N ILE A 25 7.45 -13.24 -15.03
CA ILE A 25 8.77 -12.94 -14.45
C ILE A 25 8.98 -13.81 -13.22
N ASP A 26 10.17 -14.41 -13.12
CA ASP A 26 10.52 -15.18 -11.94
C ASP A 26 10.92 -14.26 -10.79
N VAL A 27 10.09 -14.26 -9.75
CA VAL A 27 10.25 -13.42 -8.56
C VAL A 27 10.21 -14.34 -7.34
N PRO A 28 11.19 -14.25 -6.42
CA PRO A 28 11.24 -15.14 -5.28
C PRO A 28 10.09 -14.91 -4.29
N LEU A 29 9.81 -15.95 -3.50
CA LEU A 29 8.92 -15.85 -2.34
C LEU A 29 9.52 -14.89 -1.31
N SER A 30 8.65 -14.09 -0.71
CA SER A 30 8.96 -13.33 0.50
C SER A 30 9.09 -14.27 1.71
N GLU A 31 9.55 -13.74 2.84
CA GLU A 31 9.56 -14.49 4.10
C GLU A 31 8.15 -14.90 4.55
N LEU A 32 7.14 -14.06 4.32
CA LEU A 32 5.75 -14.46 4.56
C LEU A 32 5.35 -15.59 3.63
N GLY A 33 5.69 -15.51 2.34
CA GLY A 33 5.35 -16.55 1.37
C GLY A 33 5.92 -17.92 1.75
N LYS A 34 7.13 -17.95 2.31
CA LYS A 34 7.71 -19.19 2.87
C LYS A 34 6.95 -19.70 4.09
N ARG A 35 6.54 -18.81 5.01
CA ARG A 35 5.70 -19.20 6.18
C ARG A 35 4.32 -19.69 5.76
N GLN A 36 3.71 -19.05 4.77
CA GLN A 36 2.45 -19.48 4.15
C GLN A 36 2.59 -20.89 3.56
N ALA A 37 3.68 -21.17 2.84
CA ALA A 37 3.94 -22.51 2.30
C ALA A 37 4.13 -23.57 3.40
N LYS A 38 4.74 -23.21 4.54
CA LYS A 38 4.80 -24.11 5.72
C LYS A 38 3.40 -24.38 6.28
N GLU A 39 2.61 -23.33 6.53
CA GLU A 39 1.22 -23.51 7.02
C GLU A 39 0.39 -24.38 6.05
N ALA A 40 0.62 -24.27 4.74
CA ALA A 40 0.00 -25.14 3.74
C ALA A 40 0.28 -26.62 3.99
N GLY A 41 1.55 -26.98 4.23
CA GLY A 41 1.96 -28.34 4.53
C GLY A 41 1.38 -28.86 5.85
N GLN A 42 1.31 -28.01 6.87
CA GLN A 42 0.65 -28.34 8.14
C GLN A 42 -0.85 -28.62 7.95
N ILE A 43 -1.53 -27.85 7.09
CA ILE A 43 -2.93 -28.09 6.73
C ILE A 43 -3.08 -29.42 5.97
N ILE A 44 -2.19 -29.72 5.02
CA ILE A 44 -2.17 -30.98 4.27
C ILE A 44 -2.04 -32.16 5.24
N LEU A 45 -1.04 -32.09 6.14
CA LEU A 45 -0.77 -33.13 7.14
C LEU A 45 -1.97 -33.34 8.07
N LYS A 46 -2.50 -32.24 8.65
CA LYS A 46 -3.63 -32.28 9.58
C LYS A 46 -4.90 -32.84 8.94
N LYS A 47 -5.12 -32.58 7.65
CA LYS A 47 -6.27 -33.12 6.89
C LYS A 47 -6.03 -34.54 6.38
N GLY A 48 -4.84 -35.11 6.56
CA GLY A 48 -4.49 -36.43 6.04
C GLY A 48 -4.46 -36.51 4.51
N LEU A 49 -4.21 -35.39 3.81
CA LEU A 49 -4.18 -35.37 2.35
C LEU A 49 -2.90 -36.02 1.84
N LYS A 50 -3.03 -37.03 0.99
CA LYS A 50 -1.92 -37.71 0.34
C LYS A 50 -1.96 -37.52 -1.16
N PHE A 51 -0.81 -37.30 -1.77
CA PHE A 51 -0.68 -37.06 -3.22
C PHE A 51 0.22 -38.11 -3.87
N ASP A 52 -0.12 -38.48 -5.10
CA ASP A 52 0.66 -39.40 -5.94
C ASP A 52 1.60 -38.63 -6.88
N GLU A 53 1.28 -37.37 -7.17
CA GLU A 53 2.06 -36.50 -8.05
C GLU A 53 1.78 -35.02 -7.78
N VAL A 54 2.77 -34.18 -8.06
CA VAL A 54 2.73 -32.73 -7.85
C VAL A 54 3.02 -32.03 -9.17
N HIS A 55 2.14 -31.13 -9.56
CA HIS A 55 2.25 -30.33 -10.77
C HIS A 55 2.58 -28.88 -10.41
N THR A 56 3.60 -28.30 -11.03
CA THR A 56 3.95 -26.89 -10.83
C THR A 56 4.11 -26.15 -12.15
N SER A 57 4.02 -24.83 -12.10
CA SER A 57 4.59 -24.03 -13.19
C SER A 57 6.12 -24.11 -13.18
N ASP A 58 6.71 -23.61 -14.24
CA ASP A 58 8.16 -23.44 -14.42
C ASP A 58 8.75 -22.23 -13.67
N LEU A 59 7.94 -21.53 -12.87
CA LEU A 59 8.41 -20.40 -12.07
C LEU A 59 8.83 -20.85 -10.67
N THR A 60 9.98 -20.38 -10.22
CA THR A 60 10.62 -20.82 -8.98
C THR A 60 9.69 -20.68 -7.77
N ARG A 61 8.84 -19.65 -7.74
CA ARG A 61 7.86 -19.44 -6.65
C ARG A 61 6.85 -20.58 -6.47
N THR A 62 6.41 -21.25 -7.54
CA THR A 62 5.48 -22.39 -7.41
C THR A 62 6.22 -23.63 -6.94
N LYS A 63 7.42 -23.86 -7.47
CA LYS A 63 8.28 -24.98 -7.08
C LYS A 63 8.69 -24.90 -5.61
N ILE A 64 9.17 -23.74 -5.14
CA ILE A 64 9.54 -23.55 -3.74
C ILE A 64 8.32 -23.68 -2.82
N THR A 65 7.16 -23.14 -3.21
CA THR A 65 5.93 -23.31 -2.41
C THR A 65 5.59 -24.79 -2.24
N ALA A 66 5.62 -25.56 -3.33
CA ALA A 66 5.35 -26.99 -3.32
C ALA A 66 6.36 -27.76 -2.45
N LEU A 67 7.66 -27.52 -2.64
CA LEU A 67 8.73 -28.19 -1.87
C LEU A 67 8.58 -27.95 -0.37
N ILE A 68 8.32 -26.71 0.05
CA ILE A 68 8.12 -26.40 1.48
C ILE A 68 6.87 -27.09 2.02
N ALA A 69 5.76 -27.07 1.28
CA ALA A 69 4.51 -27.67 1.72
C ALA A 69 4.62 -29.21 1.82
N LEU A 70 5.28 -29.86 0.86
CA LEU A 70 5.49 -31.31 0.86
C LEU A 70 6.41 -31.75 1.98
N LYS A 71 7.51 -31.03 2.22
CA LYS A 71 8.40 -31.25 3.37
C LYS A 71 7.63 -31.24 4.69
N GLU A 72 6.86 -30.18 4.91
CA GLU A 72 6.09 -30.02 6.14
C GLU A 72 4.91 -31.02 6.25
N SER A 73 4.49 -31.62 5.14
CA SER A 73 3.48 -32.69 5.12
C SER A 73 4.03 -34.12 5.03
N GLU A 74 5.36 -34.28 5.17
CA GLU A 74 6.06 -35.57 5.13
C GLU A 74 5.88 -36.33 3.80
N GLN A 75 5.98 -35.60 2.69
CA GLN A 75 5.67 -36.08 1.34
C GLN A 75 6.75 -35.68 0.29
N GLU A 76 8.02 -35.65 0.70
CA GLU A 76 9.13 -35.15 -0.14
C GLU A 76 9.44 -36.01 -1.38
N ASN A 77 9.07 -37.29 -1.38
CA ASN A 77 9.44 -38.27 -2.42
C ASN A 77 8.41 -38.39 -3.56
N ILE A 78 7.51 -37.42 -3.69
CA ILE A 78 6.46 -37.43 -4.72
C ILE A 78 7.01 -36.90 -6.06
N PRO A 79 6.67 -37.53 -7.21
CA PRO A 79 7.06 -37.03 -8.53
C PRO A 79 6.58 -35.58 -8.79
N PHE A 80 7.50 -34.74 -9.25
CA PHE A 80 7.22 -33.37 -9.70
C PHE A 80 7.11 -33.30 -11.22
N ILE A 81 6.03 -32.70 -11.70
CA ILE A 81 5.76 -32.46 -13.12
C ILE A 81 5.66 -30.95 -13.34
N GLU A 82 6.69 -30.39 -13.95
CA GLU A 82 6.72 -28.98 -14.30
C GLU A 82 6.03 -28.75 -15.66
N SER A 83 5.21 -27.70 -15.77
CA SER A 83 4.58 -27.36 -17.04
C SER A 83 4.39 -25.86 -17.23
N PRO A 84 4.81 -25.30 -18.39
CA PRO A 84 4.52 -23.90 -18.72
C PRO A 84 3.02 -23.64 -18.93
N GLU A 85 2.20 -24.67 -19.14
CA GLU A 85 0.75 -24.54 -19.34
C GLU A 85 0.01 -24.05 -18.09
N VAL A 86 0.64 -24.13 -16.92
CA VAL A 86 0.13 -23.59 -15.66
C VAL A 86 0.95 -22.38 -15.16
N ARG A 87 1.74 -21.73 -16.04
CA ARG A 87 2.45 -20.47 -15.76
C ARG A 87 1.46 -19.31 -15.61
N GLU A 88 1.79 -18.32 -14.77
CA GLU A 88 0.98 -17.10 -14.60
C GLU A 88 0.78 -16.37 -15.92
N ARG A 89 -0.34 -15.64 -16.03
CA ARG A 89 -0.67 -14.81 -17.19
C ARG A 89 0.49 -13.88 -17.56
N ASN A 90 0.79 -13.78 -18.85
CA ASN A 90 1.70 -12.75 -19.34
C ASN A 90 1.00 -11.37 -19.37
N PHE A 91 1.41 -10.45 -18.50
CA PHE A 91 0.84 -9.10 -18.44
C PHE A 91 1.44 -8.09 -19.43
N GLY A 92 2.33 -8.52 -20.33
CA GLY A 92 2.88 -7.63 -21.37
C GLY A 92 3.49 -6.36 -20.80
N ILE A 93 3.09 -5.20 -21.31
CA ILE A 93 3.60 -3.89 -20.85
C ILE A 93 3.27 -3.56 -19.40
N PHE A 94 2.29 -4.24 -18.78
CA PHE A 94 1.94 -4.05 -17.37
C PHE A 94 2.95 -4.73 -16.42
N ALA A 95 3.69 -5.73 -16.89
CA ALA A 95 4.69 -6.41 -16.08
C ALA A 95 5.76 -5.42 -15.55
N LYS A 96 6.21 -5.64 -14.31
CA LYS A 96 7.13 -4.79 -13.53
C LYS A 96 6.61 -3.40 -13.14
N ASN A 97 5.33 -3.09 -13.36
CA ASN A 97 4.76 -1.81 -12.92
C ASN A 97 3.83 -1.99 -11.71
N ASN A 98 3.77 -0.95 -10.88
CA ASN A 98 2.91 -0.90 -9.71
C ASN A 98 1.42 -0.94 -10.11
N LYS A 99 0.62 -1.73 -9.40
CA LYS A 99 -0.81 -1.95 -9.69
C LYS A 99 -1.64 -0.68 -9.52
N ASN A 100 -1.39 0.09 -8.45
CA ASN A 100 -2.13 1.32 -8.19
C ASN A 100 -1.85 2.38 -9.26
N LEU A 101 -0.60 2.49 -9.72
CA LEU A 101 -0.26 3.39 -10.82
C LEU A 101 -0.89 2.97 -12.15
N LEU A 102 -0.88 1.69 -12.47
CA LEU A 102 -1.57 1.19 -13.65
C LEU A 102 -3.08 1.50 -13.56
N LYS A 103 -3.72 1.22 -12.42
CA LYS A 103 -5.13 1.57 -12.18
C LYS A 103 -5.39 3.06 -12.43
N LYS A 104 -4.56 3.95 -11.87
CA LYS A 104 -4.71 5.40 -12.01
C LYS A 104 -4.40 5.93 -13.40
N SER A 105 -3.46 5.30 -14.09
CA SER A 105 -2.99 5.67 -15.43
C SER A 105 -4.01 5.37 -16.51
N PHE A 106 -4.61 4.17 -16.44
CA PHE A 106 -5.61 3.72 -17.40
C PHE A 106 -7.04 4.09 -16.99
N GLY A 107 -7.26 4.44 -15.72
CA GLY A 107 -8.61 4.52 -15.14
C GLY A 107 -9.06 3.17 -14.60
N TYR A 108 -9.90 3.19 -13.56
CA TYR A 108 -10.34 1.97 -12.88
C TYR A 108 -11.00 0.97 -13.84
N GLU A 109 -12.00 1.41 -14.61
CA GLU A 109 -12.76 0.52 -15.51
C GLU A 109 -11.88 -0.10 -16.60
N ASP A 110 -11.09 0.71 -17.32
CA ASP A 110 -10.23 0.21 -18.41
C ASP A 110 -9.12 -0.70 -17.88
N TYR A 111 -8.56 -0.41 -16.69
CA TYR A 111 -7.61 -1.30 -16.05
C TYR A 111 -8.25 -2.65 -15.72
N GLU A 112 -9.44 -2.65 -15.10
CA GLU A 112 -10.15 -3.87 -14.73
C GLU A 112 -10.57 -4.65 -15.97
N LYS A 113 -11.05 -4.00 -17.04
CA LYS A 113 -11.33 -4.66 -18.33
C LYS A 113 -10.07 -5.32 -18.91
N LYS A 114 -8.94 -4.61 -19.01
CA LYS A 114 -7.70 -5.22 -19.52
C LYS A 114 -7.19 -6.39 -18.69
N LEU A 115 -7.40 -6.36 -17.38
CA LEU A 115 -6.94 -7.44 -16.51
C LEU A 115 -7.93 -8.57 -16.31
N HIS A 116 -9.23 -8.33 -16.51
CA HIS A 116 -10.29 -9.23 -16.08
C HIS A 116 -11.39 -9.45 -17.14
N SER A 117 -11.27 -8.88 -18.34
CA SER A 117 -12.22 -9.13 -19.45
C SER A 117 -11.66 -10.15 -20.44
N PRO A 118 -12.50 -11.04 -20.99
CA PRO A 118 -12.15 -11.86 -22.14
C PRO A 118 -11.80 -11.06 -23.39
N LEU A 119 -12.34 -9.85 -23.52
CA LEU A 119 -12.28 -9.02 -24.74
C LEU A 119 -11.07 -8.09 -24.78
N GLU A 120 -10.48 -7.78 -23.63
CA GLU A 120 -9.38 -6.83 -23.50
C GLU A 120 -8.17 -7.45 -22.81
N PHE A 121 -6.98 -6.97 -23.17
CA PHE A 121 -5.73 -7.46 -22.60
C PHE A 121 -4.65 -6.38 -22.61
N PRO A 122 -3.65 -6.46 -21.72
CA PRO A 122 -2.51 -5.55 -21.76
C PRO A 122 -1.77 -5.69 -23.10
N ASP A 123 -1.28 -4.59 -23.65
CA ASP A 123 -0.48 -4.64 -24.88
C ASP A 123 0.70 -5.61 -24.72
N SER A 124 0.94 -6.47 -25.72
CA SER A 124 1.94 -7.54 -25.69
C SER A 124 1.76 -8.57 -24.56
N GLY A 125 0.59 -8.60 -23.92
CA GLY A 125 0.18 -9.60 -22.95
C GLY A 125 -0.53 -10.78 -23.60
N GLU A 126 -0.84 -11.76 -22.75
CA GLU A 126 -1.63 -12.93 -23.10
C GLU A 126 -3.13 -12.61 -22.96
N THR A 127 -3.92 -13.06 -23.93
CA THR A 127 -5.38 -12.93 -23.90
C THR A 127 -5.97 -13.90 -22.86
N PHE A 128 -7.18 -13.61 -22.37
CA PHE A 128 -7.87 -14.56 -21.49
C PHE A 128 -8.21 -15.86 -22.19
N GLU A 129 -8.52 -15.80 -23.49
CA GLU A 129 -8.82 -16.96 -24.31
C GLU A 129 -7.59 -17.86 -24.45
N ASP A 130 -6.42 -17.31 -24.78
CA ASP A 130 -5.16 -18.08 -24.85
C ASP A 130 -4.87 -18.77 -23.52
N MET A 131 -4.98 -18.02 -22.42
CA MET A 131 -4.78 -18.53 -21.06
C MET A 131 -5.79 -19.65 -20.71
N TYR A 132 -7.07 -19.45 -21.01
CA TYR A 132 -8.12 -20.44 -20.77
C TYR A 132 -7.87 -21.70 -21.59
N ASN A 133 -7.58 -21.56 -22.89
CA ASN A 133 -7.38 -22.67 -23.81
C ASN A 133 -6.22 -23.57 -23.38
N ARG A 134 -5.10 -22.99 -22.95
CA ARG A 134 -3.97 -23.80 -22.44
C ARG A 134 -4.29 -24.52 -21.13
N VAL A 135 -4.98 -23.86 -20.19
CA VAL A 135 -5.39 -24.47 -18.92
C VAL A 135 -6.42 -25.58 -19.16
N HIS A 136 -7.39 -25.34 -20.04
CA HIS A 136 -8.40 -26.30 -20.46
C HIS A 136 -7.74 -27.55 -21.07
N LYS A 137 -6.83 -27.37 -22.04
CA LYS A 137 -6.07 -28.47 -22.65
C LYS A 137 -5.29 -29.25 -21.59
N TYR A 138 -4.64 -28.56 -20.66
CA TYR A 138 -3.88 -29.19 -19.59
C TYR A 138 -4.78 -30.00 -18.64
N TYR A 139 -5.94 -29.47 -18.27
CA TYR A 139 -6.91 -30.19 -17.45
C TYR A 139 -7.39 -31.48 -18.12
N TYR A 140 -7.96 -31.39 -19.32
CA TYR A 140 -8.61 -32.52 -19.96
C TYR A 140 -7.63 -33.58 -20.47
N ASN A 141 -6.44 -33.18 -20.93
CA ASN A 141 -5.49 -34.11 -21.54
C ASN A 141 -4.49 -34.67 -20.54
N ILE A 142 -4.20 -33.98 -19.44
CA ILE A 142 -3.14 -34.36 -18.49
C ILE A 142 -3.70 -34.69 -17.11
N LEU A 143 -4.47 -33.78 -16.50
CA LEU A 143 -4.90 -33.93 -15.10
C LEU A 143 -6.09 -34.89 -14.96
N LEU A 144 -7.15 -34.67 -15.74
CA LEU A 144 -8.40 -35.44 -15.66
C LEU A 144 -8.21 -36.95 -15.89
N PRO A 145 -7.43 -37.42 -16.88
CA PRO A 145 -7.22 -38.86 -17.08
C PRO A 145 -6.58 -39.53 -15.86
N LYS A 146 -5.67 -38.83 -15.17
CA LYS A 146 -4.98 -39.32 -13.99
C LYS A 146 -5.87 -39.33 -12.74
N VAL A 147 -6.69 -38.30 -12.56
CA VAL A 147 -7.73 -38.30 -11.51
C VAL A 147 -8.71 -39.45 -11.74
N LYS A 148 -9.14 -39.67 -12.99
CA LYS A 148 -10.02 -40.80 -13.36
C LYS A 148 -9.36 -42.17 -13.12
N SER A 149 -8.04 -42.28 -13.22
CA SER A 149 -7.31 -43.50 -12.87
C SER A 149 -7.09 -43.70 -11.36
N GLY A 150 -7.67 -42.84 -10.51
CA GLY A 150 -7.60 -42.96 -9.06
C GLY A 150 -6.48 -42.15 -8.40
N LYS A 151 -5.67 -41.39 -9.15
CA LYS A 151 -4.55 -40.62 -8.58
C LYS A 151 -5.02 -39.37 -7.85
N SER A 152 -4.38 -39.06 -6.73
CA SER A 152 -4.52 -37.79 -6.01
C SER A 152 -3.42 -36.81 -6.42
N ILE A 153 -3.81 -35.67 -6.97
CA ILE A 153 -2.89 -34.71 -7.61
C ILE A 153 -2.87 -33.41 -6.83
N LEU A 154 -1.68 -32.87 -6.59
CA LEU A 154 -1.49 -31.51 -6.10
C LEU A 154 -1.03 -30.60 -7.24
N VAL A 155 -1.73 -29.51 -7.52
CA VAL A 155 -1.32 -28.48 -8.50
C VAL A 155 -0.96 -27.20 -7.76
N VAL A 156 0.32 -26.79 -7.82
CA VAL A 156 0.80 -25.53 -7.24
C VAL A 156 1.07 -24.53 -8.37
N CYS A 157 0.22 -23.51 -8.49
CA CYS A 157 0.29 -22.54 -9.58
C CYS A 157 -0.06 -21.11 -9.11
N HIS A 158 -0.69 -20.32 -9.99
CA HIS A 158 -0.87 -18.88 -9.81
C HIS A 158 -2.34 -18.49 -9.80
N LYS A 159 -2.63 -17.24 -9.42
CA LYS A 159 -4.00 -16.80 -9.17
C LYS A 159 -4.91 -17.00 -10.39
N TYR A 160 -4.59 -16.35 -11.51
CA TYR A 160 -5.43 -16.40 -12.71
C TYR A 160 -5.58 -17.82 -13.27
N ILE A 161 -4.55 -18.65 -13.09
CA ILE A 161 -4.55 -20.05 -13.54
C ILE A 161 -5.53 -20.88 -12.71
N ILE A 162 -5.54 -20.70 -11.38
CA ILE A 162 -6.51 -21.37 -10.51
C ILE A 162 -7.93 -20.89 -10.79
N GLU A 163 -8.12 -19.61 -11.11
CA GLU A 163 -9.43 -19.09 -11.50
C GLU A 163 -9.94 -19.75 -12.80
N MET A 164 -9.08 -20.02 -13.79
CA MET A 164 -9.47 -20.77 -14.98
C MET A 164 -9.90 -22.21 -14.64
N PHE A 165 -9.17 -22.89 -13.75
CA PHE A 165 -9.61 -24.20 -13.25
C PHE A 165 -10.96 -24.10 -12.51
N ALA A 166 -11.17 -23.07 -11.71
CA ALA A 166 -12.42 -22.85 -10.99
C ALA A 166 -13.61 -22.66 -11.95
N LEU A 167 -13.44 -21.96 -13.07
CA LEU A 167 -14.46 -21.87 -14.12
C LEU A 167 -14.79 -23.25 -14.72
N ILE A 168 -13.76 -24.05 -15.05
CA ILE A 168 -13.94 -25.41 -15.59
C ILE A 168 -14.74 -26.26 -14.60
N PHE A 169 -14.39 -26.25 -13.31
CA PHE A 169 -15.09 -27.02 -12.27
C PHE A 169 -16.51 -26.51 -11.99
N ALA A 170 -16.75 -25.21 -12.16
CA ALA A 170 -18.08 -24.62 -12.00
C ALA A 170 -18.98 -24.82 -13.22
N GLY A 171 -18.44 -25.31 -14.35
CA GLY A 171 -19.18 -25.43 -15.61
C GLY A 171 -19.54 -24.07 -16.22
N LEU A 172 -18.76 -23.03 -15.90
CA LEU A 172 -18.99 -21.67 -16.35
C LEU A 172 -18.21 -21.36 -17.64
N LYS A 173 -18.74 -20.44 -18.44
CA LYS A 173 -18.06 -19.96 -19.66
C LYS A 173 -17.04 -18.88 -19.31
N LEU A 174 -16.16 -18.58 -20.27
CA LEU A 174 -15.17 -17.50 -20.10
C LEU A 174 -15.85 -16.13 -19.88
N ASP A 175 -17.01 -15.90 -20.49
CA ASP A 175 -17.80 -14.67 -20.32
C ASP A 175 -18.36 -14.51 -18.91
N ASP A 176 -18.46 -15.59 -18.13
CA ASP A 176 -18.90 -15.58 -16.73
C ASP A 176 -17.73 -15.30 -15.77
N TYR A 177 -16.50 -15.09 -16.28
CA TYR A 177 -15.35 -14.81 -15.45
C TYR A 177 -15.51 -13.53 -14.62
N PHE A 178 -15.11 -13.63 -13.37
CA PHE A 178 -14.88 -12.47 -12.53
C PHE A 178 -13.67 -12.75 -11.63
N ASP A 179 -12.95 -11.69 -11.30
CA ASP A 179 -11.80 -11.77 -10.41
C ASP A 179 -12.26 -11.93 -8.95
N PHE A 180 -11.74 -12.94 -8.24
CA PHE A 180 -12.05 -13.17 -6.83
C PHE A 180 -10.79 -13.35 -5.98
N ARG A 181 -10.92 -13.14 -4.67
CA ARG A 181 -9.76 -13.07 -3.76
C ARG A 181 -9.36 -14.47 -3.27
N LEU A 182 -8.54 -15.15 -4.07
CA LEU A 182 -7.93 -16.44 -3.70
C LEU A 182 -6.77 -16.27 -2.71
N PRO A 183 -6.79 -16.94 -1.54
CA PRO A 183 -5.69 -16.87 -0.59
C PRO A 183 -4.42 -17.55 -1.14
N ASN A 184 -3.26 -16.96 -0.81
CA ASN A 184 -1.97 -17.59 -1.05
C ASN A 184 -1.78 -18.82 -0.16
N ALA A 185 -1.11 -19.84 -0.69
CA ALA A 185 -0.70 -21.08 -0.02
C ALA A 185 -1.82 -21.89 0.67
N LYS A 186 -3.10 -21.63 0.43
CA LYS A 186 -4.18 -22.46 0.99
C LYS A 186 -4.42 -23.68 0.10
N PRO A 187 -4.35 -24.92 0.62
CA PRO A 187 -4.80 -26.11 -0.10
C PRO A 187 -6.32 -26.09 -0.32
N MET A 188 -6.75 -26.18 -1.57
CA MET A 188 -8.15 -26.08 -1.98
C MET A 188 -8.54 -27.24 -2.90
N SER A 189 -9.63 -27.93 -2.58
CA SER A 189 -10.26 -28.94 -3.46
C SER A 189 -11.08 -28.27 -4.58
N GLU A 190 -11.55 -29.05 -5.55
CA GLU A 190 -12.51 -28.59 -6.57
C GLU A 190 -13.74 -27.92 -5.92
N LYS A 191 -14.30 -28.54 -4.87
CA LYS A 191 -15.45 -28.00 -4.13
C LYS A 191 -15.13 -26.66 -3.47
N ASP A 192 -13.93 -26.52 -2.90
CA ASP A 192 -13.50 -25.26 -2.30
C ASP A 192 -13.44 -24.16 -3.38
N LEU A 193 -12.87 -24.43 -4.55
CA LEU A 193 -12.78 -23.45 -5.65
C LEU A 193 -14.16 -22.99 -6.15
N VAL A 194 -15.09 -23.93 -6.35
CA VAL A 194 -16.47 -23.60 -6.73
C VAL A 194 -17.18 -22.81 -5.61
N SER A 195 -16.88 -23.08 -4.34
CA SER A 195 -17.45 -22.32 -3.22
C SER A 195 -16.96 -20.87 -3.19
N TYR A 196 -15.69 -20.61 -3.54
CA TYR A 196 -15.12 -19.25 -3.57
C TYR A 196 -15.82 -18.36 -4.59
N ILE A 197 -16.18 -18.94 -5.74
CA ILE A 197 -16.97 -18.24 -6.75
C ILE A 197 -18.31 -17.75 -6.17
N LYS A 198 -18.97 -18.56 -5.33
CA LYS A 198 -20.29 -18.21 -4.78
C LYS A 198 -20.22 -17.28 -3.57
N SER A 199 -19.13 -17.33 -2.79
CA SER A 199 -19.02 -16.60 -1.53
C SER A 199 -18.61 -15.13 -1.67
N GLU A 200 -18.03 -14.74 -2.81
CA GLU A 200 -17.48 -13.40 -2.98
C GLU A 200 -18.59 -12.39 -3.31
N SER A 201 -18.72 -11.33 -2.51
CA SER A 201 -19.62 -10.22 -2.81
C SER A 201 -18.99 -9.28 -3.83
N LYS A 202 -19.48 -9.32 -5.07
CA LYS A 202 -19.06 -8.41 -6.14
C LYS A 202 -19.21 -6.94 -5.75
N LEU A 203 -20.35 -6.58 -5.15
CA LEU A 203 -20.64 -5.22 -4.69
C LEU A 203 -19.64 -4.75 -3.63
N LEU A 204 -19.38 -5.57 -2.60
CA LEU A 204 -18.44 -5.18 -1.53
C LEU A 204 -17.02 -5.02 -2.06
N LYS A 205 -16.61 -5.89 -2.99
CA LYS A 205 -15.32 -5.78 -3.67
C LYS A 205 -15.21 -4.47 -4.45
N GLU A 206 -16.22 -4.16 -5.27
CA GLU A 206 -16.26 -2.92 -6.06
C GLU A 206 -16.21 -1.69 -5.17
N ILE A 207 -17.01 -1.62 -4.10
CA ILE A 207 -16.98 -0.51 -3.13
C ILE A 207 -15.60 -0.37 -2.51
N ALA A 208 -15.01 -1.48 -2.03
CA ALA A 208 -13.70 -1.47 -1.40
C ALA A 208 -12.61 -0.99 -2.37
N ASP A 209 -12.64 -1.45 -3.62
CA ASP A 209 -11.66 -1.08 -4.63
C ASP A 209 -11.82 0.39 -5.06
N HIS A 210 -13.04 0.90 -5.20
CA HIS A 210 -13.29 2.33 -5.47
C HIS A 210 -12.85 3.23 -4.33
N LEU A 211 -13.09 2.83 -3.08
CA LEU A 211 -12.68 3.59 -1.91
C LEU A 211 -11.15 3.70 -1.81
N ILE A 212 -10.44 2.62 -2.14
CA ILE A 212 -8.98 2.63 -2.21
C ILE A 212 -8.50 3.41 -3.42
N TYR A 213 -9.16 3.27 -4.57
CA TYR A 213 -8.80 4.00 -5.78
C TYR A 213 -8.96 5.51 -5.56
N TYR A 214 -10.09 6.00 -5.07
CA TYR A 214 -10.35 7.43 -4.87
C TYR A 214 -9.83 7.97 -3.53
N SER A 215 -8.99 7.23 -2.79
CA SER A 215 -8.63 7.59 -1.41
C SER A 215 -8.09 9.01 -1.27
N SER A 216 -7.19 9.49 -2.15
CA SER A 216 -6.69 10.89 -2.15
C SER A 216 -7.80 11.92 -2.22
N TRP A 217 -8.72 11.70 -3.15
CA TRP A 217 -9.78 12.64 -3.45
C TRP A 217 -10.80 12.65 -2.31
N ILE A 218 -11.16 11.47 -1.80
CA ILE A 218 -12.13 11.33 -0.72
C ILE A 218 -11.56 11.87 0.60
N THR A 219 -10.30 11.61 0.94
CA THR A 219 -9.69 12.16 2.17
C THR A 219 -9.57 13.67 2.10
N THR A 220 -9.21 14.22 0.94
CA THR A 220 -9.17 15.66 0.71
C THR A 220 -10.56 16.30 0.78
N LEU A 221 -11.58 15.65 0.18
CA LEU A 221 -12.96 16.09 0.27
C LEU A 221 -13.48 16.05 1.71
N ALA A 222 -13.19 14.97 2.45
CA ALA A 222 -13.57 14.83 3.84
C ALA A 222 -12.93 15.91 4.72
N ALA A 223 -11.67 16.26 4.46
CA ALA A 223 -11.02 17.42 5.07
C ALA A 223 -11.80 18.72 4.81
N PHE A 224 -12.16 19.03 3.54
CA PHE A 224 -12.98 20.20 3.23
C PHE A 224 -14.36 20.21 3.90
N LEU A 225 -15.03 19.05 3.92
CA LEU A 225 -16.31 18.90 4.61
C LEU A 225 -16.17 19.17 6.12
N GLY A 226 -15.02 18.86 6.72
CA GLY A 226 -14.72 19.22 8.11
C GLY A 226 -14.72 20.73 8.34
N ILE A 227 -14.20 21.52 7.40
CA ILE A 227 -14.21 22.99 7.45
C ILE A 227 -15.66 23.49 7.42
N LEU A 228 -16.44 23.02 6.44
CA LEU A 228 -17.83 23.40 6.27
C LEU A 228 -18.68 23.04 7.49
N ALA A 229 -18.52 21.81 8.00
CA ALA A 229 -19.22 21.37 9.21
C ALA A 229 -18.87 22.24 10.42
N LYS A 230 -17.60 22.63 10.58
CA LYS A 230 -17.18 23.52 11.67
C LYS A 230 -17.81 24.91 11.52
N ALA A 231 -17.91 25.42 10.30
CA ALA A 231 -18.55 26.69 9.99
C ALA A 231 -20.05 26.70 10.31
N THR A 232 -20.75 25.61 10.01
CA THR A 232 -22.21 25.52 10.22
C THR A 232 -22.59 25.16 11.65
N ILE A 233 -21.84 24.25 12.29
CA ILE A 233 -22.18 23.71 13.61
C ILE A 233 -21.53 24.55 14.72
N GLY A 234 -20.31 25.06 14.51
CA GLY A 234 -19.56 25.88 15.47
C GLY A 234 -19.04 25.14 16.71
N LEU A 235 -19.63 24.00 17.09
CA LEU A 235 -19.35 23.32 18.36
C LEU A 235 -17.87 22.89 18.50
N PRO A 236 -17.21 23.20 19.62
CA PRO A 236 -15.85 22.74 19.88
C PRO A 236 -15.84 21.23 20.14
N LEU A 237 -14.83 20.53 19.59
CA LEU A 237 -14.56 19.13 19.93
C LEU A 237 -13.58 19.10 21.10
N ASN A 238 -13.92 18.39 22.18
CA ASN A 238 -13.06 18.25 23.36
C ASN A 238 -11.74 17.55 23.00
N ASN A 239 -10.61 18.09 23.48
CA ASN A 239 -9.27 17.59 23.17
C ASN A 239 -9.05 16.13 23.60
N TYR A 240 -9.58 15.72 24.75
CA TYR A 240 -9.46 14.33 25.21
C TYR A 240 -10.31 13.37 24.38
N ILE A 241 -11.51 13.80 23.95
CA ILE A 241 -12.34 13.03 23.03
C ILE A 241 -11.61 12.88 21.68
N PHE A 242 -11.04 13.96 21.15
CA PHE A 242 -10.25 13.94 19.92
C PHE A 242 -9.04 13.01 20.04
N LEU A 243 -8.34 13.02 21.17
CA LEU A 243 -7.24 12.10 21.47
C LEU A 243 -7.68 10.63 21.42
N ILE A 244 -8.79 10.29 22.08
CA ILE A 244 -9.33 8.93 22.09
C ILE A 244 -9.75 8.49 20.68
N ILE A 245 -10.46 9.35 19.94
CA ILE A 245 -10.88 9.04 18.56
C ILE A 245 -9.66 8.86 17.66
N THR A 246 -8.64 9.72 17.79
CA THR A 246 -7.38 9.55 17.06
C THR A 246 -6.78 8.20 17.39
N CYS A 247 -6.66 7.84 18.67
CA CYS A 247 -6.10 6.55 19.09
C CYS A 247 -6.78 5.36 18.41
N LEU A 248 -8.11 5.38 18.37
CA LEU A 248 -8.92 4.30 17.79
C LEU A 248 -8.79 4.25 16.26
N LEU A 249 -9.07 5.36 15.57
CA LEU A 249 -9.10 5.39 14.10
C LEU A 249 -7.71 5.19 13.49
N LEU A 250 -6.71 5.85 14.08
CA LEU A 250 -5.33 5.64 13.67
C LEU A 250 -4.88 4.22 13.99
N GLY A 251 -5.28 3.66 15.14
CA GLY A 251 -5.00 2.27 15.49
C GLY A 251 -5.54 1.26 14.47
N ILE A 252 -6.79 1.45 14.02
CA ILE A 252 -7.41 0.61 12.98
C ILE A 252 -6.63 0.71 11.67
N SER A 253 -6.32 1.92 11.21
CA SER A 253 -5.53 2.13 9.99
C SER A 253 -4.15 1.44 10.08
N THR A 254 -3.42 1.70 11.18
CA THR A 254 -2.09 1.12 11.38
C THR A 254 -2.15 -0.40 11.47
N PHE A 255 -3.16 -0.97 12.11
CA PHE A 255 -3.35 -2.42 12.16
C PHE A 255 -3.44 -3.04 10.76
N PHE A 256 -4.30 -2.51 9.90
CA PHE A 256 -4.48 -3.04 8.54
C PHE A 256 -3.26 -2.82 7.65
N ILE A 257 -2.59 -1.67 7.78
CA ILE A 257 -1.32 -1.39 7.10
C ILE A 257 -0.26 -2.40 7.57
N ALA A 258 -0.07 -2.57 8.88
CA ALA A 258 0.91 -3.48 9.45
C ALA A 258 0.63 -4.95 9.08
N LEU A 259 -0.63 -5.37 8.95
CA LEU A 259 -0.97 -6.74 8.58
C LEU A 259 -0.49 -7.10 7.17
N GLY A 260 -0.50 -6.13 6.26
CA GLY A 260 0.01 -6.25 4.90
C GLY A 260 1.53 -6.09 4.77
N LEU A 261 2.21 -5.55 5.79
CA LEU A 261 3.64 -5.26 5.75
C LEU A 261 4.45 -6.31 6.51
N ASN A 262 5.60 -6.68 5.94
CA ASN A 262 6.63 -7.40 6.68
C ASN A 262 7.50 -6.40 7.45
N THR A 263 7.37 -6.35 8.78
CA THR A 263 8.18 -5.46 9.62
C THR A 263 9.57 -6.02 9.90
N SER A 264 9.88 -7.28 9.57
CA SER A 264 11.23 -7.82 9.80
C SER A 264 12.30 -7.08 9.00
N CYS A 265 11.92 -6.43 7.90
CA CYS A 265 12.80 -5.56 7.13
C CYS A 265 13.16 -4.26 7.88
N ILE A 266 12.29 -3.76 8.76
CA ILE A 266 12.53 -2.57 9.61
C ILE A 266 13.68 -2.82 10.60
N ASN A 267 13.88 -4.06 11.03
CA ASN A 267 14.97 -4.41 11.94
C ASN A 267 16.34 -4.45 11.24
N ASN A 268 16.37 -4.66 9.92
CA ASN A 268 17.61 -4.79 9.14
C ASN A 268 18.05 -3.47 8.47
N SER A 269 17.34 -2.37 8.73
CA SER A 269 17.41 -1.14 7.94
C SER A 269 17.89 0.07 8.73
N PHE A 270 18.44 -0.16 9.93
CA PHE A 270 19.25 0.83 10.66
C PHE A 270 20.51 1.30 9.91
N ASP A 271 20.77 0.79 8.70
CA ASP A 271 21.58 1.47 7.68
C ASP A 271 20.83 2.72 7.17
N LEU A 272 20.73 3.72 8.05
CA LEU A 272 20.39 5.09 7.69
C LEU A 272 21.30 5.50 6.54
N LYS A 273 20.75 5.64 5.34
CA LYS A 273 21.48 6.26 4.23
C LYS A 273 21.88 7.65 4.71
N LYS A 274 23.19 7.89 4.94
CA LYS A 274 23.77 9.20 5.32
C LYS A 274 23.08 10.41 4.66
N PRO A 275 22.71 10.41 3.36
CA PRO A 275 21.95 11.51 2.75
C PRO A 275 20.62 11.85 3.45
N PHE A 276 19.86 10.84 3.90
CA PHE A 276 18.58 11.03 4.57
C PHE A 276 18.74 11.77 5.91
N LEU A 277 19.71 11.32 6.71
CA LEU A 277 20.03 11.94 7.99
C LEU A 277 20.57 13.37 7.80
N VAL A 278 21.41 13.60 6.78
CA VAL A 278 21.92 14.93 6.44
C VAL A 278 20.78 15.88 6.06
N LEU A 279 19.83 15.47 5.23
CA LEU A 279 18.67 16.29 4.86
C LEU A 279 17.76 16.56 6.06
N TRP A 280 17.59 15.57 6.92
CA TRP A 280 16.86 15.72 8.17
C TRP A 280 17.54 16.74 9.09
N CYS A 281 18.85 16.65 9.29
CA CYS A 281 19.63 17.63 10.07
C CYS A 281 19.61 19.04 9.44
N GLN A 282 19.75 19.17 8.12
CA GLN A 282 19.68 20.45 7.40
C GLN A 282 18.32 21.13 7.57
N LYS A 283 17.24 20.34 7.61
CA LYS A 283 15.90 20.84 7.92
C LYS A 283 15.81 21.41 9.34
N PHE A 284 16.33 20.71 10.34
CA PHE A 284 16.36 21.23 11.71
C PHE A 284 17.22 22.49 11.83
N ALA A 285 18.37 22.53 11.14
CA ALA A 285 19.22 23.71 11.08
C ALA A 285 18.48 24.91 10.48
N LEU A 286 17.79 24.74 9.35
CA LEU A 286 17.01 25.82 8.75
C LEU A 286 15.83 26.26 9.61
N ALA A 287 15.09 25.31 10.19
CA ALA A 287 13.99 25.65 11.06
C ALA A 287 14.48 26.39 12.32
N GLY A 288 15.67 26.06 12.82
CA GLY A 288 16.40 26.85 13.81
C GLY A 288 16.82 28.24 13.31
N CYS A 289 17.23 28.40 12.05
CA CYS A 289 17.51 29.72 11.47
C CYS A 289 16.24 30.58 11.32
N LEU A 290 15.11 29.98 10.92
CA LEU A 290 13.80 30.65 10.85
C LEU A 290 13.29 31.03 12.25
N PHE A 291 13.59 30.22 13.28
CA PHE A 291 13.32 30.54 14.68
C PHE A 291 14.03 31.81 15.14
N LEU A 292 15.29 31.99 14.75
CA LEU A 292 16.05 33.20 15.09
C LEU A 292 15.49 34.46 14.42
N LEU A 293 14.73 34.32 13.32
CA LEU A 293 14.09 35.42 12.59
C LEU A 293 12.67 35.76 13.08
N LEU A 294 12.00 34.84 13.80
CA LEU A 294 10.60 34.97 14.25
C LEU A 294 10.50 35.01 15.79
N LYS A 295 11.35 35.82 16.41
CA LYS A 295 11.68 35.82 17.85
C LYS A 295 10.49 36.03 18.81
N ASP A 296 9.38 36.58 18.34
CA ASP A 296 8.30 37.09 19.19
C ASP A 296 7.22 36.05 19.57
N ASN A 297 7.27 34.80 19.06
CA ASN A 297 6.32 33.76 19.46
C ASN A 297 6.93 32.34 19.39
N VAL A 298 7.62 31.97 20.47
CA VAL A 298 8.32 30.67 20.64
C VAL A 298 7.39 29.47 20.39
N ALA A 299 6.11 29.56 20.78
CA ALA A 299 5.11 28.52 20.57
C ALA A 299 4.80 28.33 19.06
N SER A 300 4.64 29.41 18.31
CA SER A 300 4.43 29.36 16.84
C SER A 300 5.57 28.66 16.11
N VAL A 301 6.81 28.92 16.54
CA VAL A 301 7.97 28.32 15.89
C VAL A 301 8.15 26.85 16.26
N LEU A 302 7.86 26.49 17.51
CA LEU A 302 7.85 25.10 17.94
C LEU A 302 6.82 24.29 17.13
N ALA A 303 5.59 24.79 16.92
CA ALA A 303 4.63 24.07 16.09
C ALA A 303 5.05 23.92 14.62
N MET A 304 5.69 24.94 14.03
CA MET A 304 6.26 24.81 12.69
C MET A 304 7.35 23.73 12.62
N LEU A 305 8.17 23.64 13.67
CA LEU A 305 9.15 22.58 13.88
C LEU A 305 8.49 21.21 14.11
N PHE A 306 7.30 21.16 14.74
CA PHE A 306 6.56 19.96 15.15
C PHE A 306 5.56 19.38 14.13
N LEU A 307 4.96 20.20 13.26
CA LEU A 307 3.90 19.78 12.33
C LEU A 307 4.40 19.37 10.95
N MET A 308 5.60 19.83 10.60
CA MET A 308 6.24 19.45 9.35
C MET A 308 7.21 18.26 9.38
N PRO A 309 7.51 17.46 10.44
CA PRO A 309 8.81 16.82 10.56
C PRO A 309 8.99 15.45 9.85
N PRO A 310 8.07 14.46 9.91
CA PRO A 310 8.19 13.21 9.12
C PRO A 310 7.10 12.97 8.05
N ALA A 311 5.87 13.42 8.28
CA ALA A 311 4.70 13.07 7.45
C ALA A 311 4.79 13.61 6.01
N PHE A 312 5.58 14.66 5.80
CA PHE A 312 5.84 15.23 4.48
C PHE A 312 7.18 14.76 3.90
N THR A 313 8.24 14.77 4.70
CA THR A 313 9.59 14.44 4.23
C THR A 313 9.70 12.98 3.79
N SER A 314 9.14 12.05 4.56
CA SER A 314 9.34 10.63 4.28
C SER A 314 8.58 10.14 3.05
N PRO A 315 7.28 10.49 2.85
CA PRO A 315 6.60 10.19 1.60
C PRO A 315 7.27 10.87 0.40
N THR A 316 7.60 12.16 0.50
CA THR A 316 8.27 12.88 -0.59
C THR A 316 9.63 12.27 -0.95
N LEU A 317 10.46 11.92 0.05
CA LEU A 317 11.76 11.27 -0.19
C LEU A 317 11.61 9.84 -0.71
N SER A 318 10.65 9.08 -0.19
CA SER A 318 10.37 7.73 -0.70
C SER A 318 9.99 7.79 -2.17
N LEU A 319 9.04 8.66 -2.54
CA LEU A 319 8.61 8.85 -3.92
C LEU A 319 9.77 9.22 -4.84
N LEU A 320 10.62 10.15 -4.40
CA LEU A 320 11.78 10.60 -5.17
C LEU A 320 12.90 9.56 -5.28
N TRP A 321 12.93 8.55 -4.41
CA TRP A 321 13.88 7.43 -4.47
C TRP A 321 13.30 6.14 -5.05
N GLY A 322 12.19 6.24 -5.78
CA GLY A 322 11.56 5.12 -6.49
C GLY A 322 10.38 4.47 -5.77
N GLY A 323 9.89 5.12 -4.71
CA GLY A 323 8.67 4.81 -3.96
C GLY A 323 8.68 3.43 -3.34
N SER A 324 9.38 3.28 -2.21
CA SER A 324 9.27 2.08 -1.39
C SER A 324 8.40 2.37 -0.18
N LEU A 325 7.26 1.68 -0.09
CA LEU A 325 6.33 1.81 1.04
C LEU A 325 7.01 1.43 2.35
N TYR A 326 7.84 0.39 2.34
CA TYR A 326 8.66 -0.02 3.47
C TYR A 326 9.60 1.09 3.91
N LEU A 327 10.37 1.64 2.99
CA LEU A 327 11.33 2.70 3.29
C LEU A 327 10.62 3.96 3.82
N ALA A 328 9.45 4.30 3.26
CA ALA A 328 8.67 5.44 3.72
C ALA A 328 8.17 5.24 5.15
N ILE A 329 7.55 4.10 5.43
CA ILE A 329 6.96 3.81 6.74
C ILE A 329 8.05 3.71 7.81
N GLU A 330 9.14 3.02 7.49
CA GLU A 330 10.28 2.87 8.38
C GLU A 330 10.90 4.22 8.75
N ASN A 331 11.25 5.03 7.75
CA ASN A 331 11.80 6.35 7.99
C ASN A 331 10.81 7.25 8.75
N THR A 332 9.52 7.16 8.41
CA THR A 332 8.46 7.90 9.10
C THR A 332 8.41 7.53 10.58
N PHE A 333 8.48 6.23 10.90
CA PHE A 333 8.49 5.71 12.27
C PHE A 333 9.74 6.14 13.04
N LEU A 334 10.95 5.88 12.49
CA LEU A 334 12.21 6.24 13.12
C LEU A 334 12.32 7.75 13.38
N LEU A 335 11.94 8.57 12.40
CA LEU A 335 11.95 10.03 12.57
C LEU A 335 10.94 10.49 13.62
N SER A 336 9.77 9.85 13.71
CA SER A 336 8.82 10.14 14.78
C SER A 336 9.33 9.74 16.16
N LEU A 337 10.21 8.76 16.28
CA LEU A 337 10.83 8.39 17.56
C LEU A 337 11.97 9.35 17.94
N LEU A 338 12.78 9.79 16.97
CA LEU A 338 13.94 10.66 17.21
C LEU A 338 13.56 12.13 17.42
N SER A 339 12.50 12.61 16.77
CA SER A 339 12.13 14.04 16.82
C SER A 339 11.75 14.53 18.23
N PRO A 340 10.98 13.79 19.07
CA PRO A 340 10.77 14.18 20.46
C PRO A 340 12.07 14.43 21.21
N LEU A 341 13.08 13.56 21.07
CA LEU A 341 14.36 13.68 21.78
C LEU A 341 15.12 14.95 21.39
N VAL A 342 15.22 15.23 20.09
CA VAL A 342 15.87 16.45 19.60
C VAL A 342 15.14 17.69 20.11
N ILE A 343 13.81 17.64 20.13
CA ILE A 343 13.00 18.79 20.51
C ILE A 343 12.99 18.99 22.04
N SER A 344 13.10 17.94 22.85
CA SER A 344 13.32 18.05 24.30
C SER A 344 14.54 18.91 24.63
N CYS A 345 15.64 18.74 23.88
CA CYS A 345 16.85 19.53 24.08
C CYS A 345 16.62 21.03 23.78
N PHE A 346 15.82 21.35 22.75
CA PHE A 346 15.46 22.74 22.45
C PHE A 346 14.48 23.32 23.48
N LEU A 347 13.51 22.53 23.93
CA LEU A 347 12.51 22.96 24.92
C LEU A 347 13.10 23.16 26.31
N PHE A 348 14.20 22.48 26.66
CA PHE A 348 14.92 22.72 27.91
C PHE A 348 15.36 24.19 28.06
N CYS A 349 15.53 24.91 26.94
CA CYS A 349 15.82 26.34 26.93
C CYS A 349 14.56 27.25 27.00
N THR A 350 13.36 26.67 27.15
CA THR A 350 12.07 27.37 27.16
C THR A 350 11.25 26.98 28.40
N ASN A 351 10.35 27.85 28.87
CA ASN A 351 9.48 27.56 30.03
C ASN A 351 8.29 26.62 29.72
N ILE A 352 8.30 25.92 28.57
CA ILE A 352 7.21 25.01 28.17
C ILE A 352 7.42 23.64 28.80
N SER A 353 6.41 23.14 29.52
CA SER A 353 6.47 21.80 30.13
C SER A 353 6.50 20.70 29.07
N PHE A 354 7.56 19.87 29.10
CA PHE A 354 7.69 18.68 28.27
C PHE A 354 6.50 17.72 28.41
N SER A 355 5.98 17.55 29.63
CA SER A 355 4.92 16.58 29.90
C SER A 355 3.59 16.93 29.21
N ILE A 356 3.23 18.22 29.19
CA ILE A 356 1.99 18.68 28.56
C ILE A 356 1.99 18.42 27.05
N LEU A 357 3.16 18.57 26.41
CA LEU A 357 3.28 18.46 24.96
C LEU A 357 3.46 17.01 24.49
N PHE A 358 4.22 16.19 25.22
CA PHE A 358 4.60 14.85 24.76
C PHE A 358 3.81 13.70 25.36
N ILE A 359 3.08 13.88 26.48
CA ILE A 359 2.21 12.80 26.96
C ILE A 359 1.16 12.41 25.90
N PRO A 360 0.39 13.36 25.31
CA PRO A 360 -0.57 13.02 24.25
C PRO A 360 0.09 12.34 23.04
N PHE A 361 1.28 12.80 22.65
CA PHE A 361 2.09 12.19 21.60
C PHE A 361 2.37 10.72 21.90
N PHE A 362 2.97 10.43 23.06
CA PHE A 362 3.36 9.09 23.44
C PHE A 362 2.15 8.18 23.63
N THR A 363 1.03 8.72 24.12
CA THR A 363 -0.25 8.00 24.17
C THR A 363 -0.69 7.56 22.78
N VAL A 364 -0.79 8.49 21.81
CA VAL A 364 -1.20 8.13 20.44
C VAL A 364 -0.18 7.21 19.78
N MET A 365 1.12 7.44 19.95
CA MET A 365 2.17 6.57 19.40
C MET A 365 2.04 5.14 19.92
N PHE A 366 1.86 4.98 21.23
CA PHE A 366 1.75 3.67 21.86
C PHE A 366 0.47 2.95 21.42
N PHE A 367 -0.70 3.58 21.59
CA PHE A 367 -1.99 2.92 21.35
C PHE A 367 -2.36 2.79 19.87
N SER A 368 -1.86 3.67 19.01
CA SER A 368 -2.28 3.72 17.60
C SER A 368 -1.22 3.21 16.64
N MET A 369 0.04 3.08 17.06
CA MET A 369 1.12 2.58 16.22
C MET A 369 1.76 1.33 16.79
N ILE A 370 2.29 1.39 18.01
CA ILE A 370 3.05 0.27 18.59
C ILE A 370 2.16 -0.95 18.84
N VAL A 371 1.08 -0.78 19.63
CA VAL A 371 0.18 -1.89 19.98
C VAL A 371 -0.46 -2.52 18.74
N PRO A 372 -1.08 -1.76 17.81
CA PRO A 372 -1.71 -2.34 16.63
C PRO A 372 -0.71 -3.03 15.70
N THR A 373 0.50 -2.47 15.54
CA THR A 373 1.56 -3.12 14.76
C THR A 373 1.98 -4.44 15.40
N PHE A 374 2.22 -4.46 16.71
CA PHE A 374 2.59 -5.68 17.43
C PHE A 374 1.53 -6.77 17.28
N VAL A 375 0.25 -6.43 17.49
CA VAL A 375 -0.88 -7.36 17.34
C VAL A 375 -0.96 -7.88 15.89
N ALA A 376 -0.84 -7.00 14.90
CA ALA A 376 -0.86 -7.40 13.49
C ALA A 376 0.27 -8.38 13.15
N GLN A 377 1.50 -8.13 13.63
CA GLN A 377 2.66 -8.99 13.37
C GLN A 377 2.59 -10.34 14.10
N LEU A 378 2.01 -10.37 15.31
CA LEU A 378 1.72 -11.62 16.01
C LEU A 378 0.74 -12.49 15.22
N ILE A 379 -0.36 -11.90 14.73
CA ILE A 379 -1.35 -12.60 13.91
C ILE A 379 -0.71 -13.10 12.62
N ARG A 380 0.07 -12.26 11.94
CA ARG A 380 0.80 -12.60 10.70
C ARG A 380 1.81 -13.73 10.89
N THR A 381 2.40 -13.85 12.08
CA THR A 381 3.34 -14.93 12.39
C THR A 381 2.62 -16.24 12.74
N LYS A 382 1.51 -16.18 13.49
CA LYS A 382 0.77 -17.37 13.91
C LYS A 382 -0.11 -17.98 12.81
N LYS A 383 -0.68 -17.15 11.94
CA LYS A 383 -1.64 -17.57 10.90
C LYS A 383 -1.41 -16.85 9.56
N PRO A 384 -0.25 -17.07 8.91
CA PRO A 384 0.19 -16.30 7.75
C PRO A 384 -0.77 -16.36 6.53
N ILE A 385 -1.53 -17.43 6.34
CA ILE A 385 -2.54 -17.56 5.27
C ILE A 385 -3.79 -16.74 5.63
N GLU A 386 -4.38 -16.96 6.82
CA GLU A 386 -5.60 -16.27 7.25
C GLU A 386 -5.38 -14.77 7.39
N SER A 387 -4.24 -14.35 7.94
CA SER A 387 -3.91 -12.94 8.14
C SER A 387 -3.79 -12.18 6.82
N ALA A 388 -3.13 -12.77 5.81
CA ALA A 388 -2.97 -12.15 4.51
C ALA A 388 -4.32 -12.03 3.79
N LYS A 389 -5.15 -13.09 3.86
CA LYS A 389 -6.53 -13.04 3.35
C LYS A 389 -7.30 -11.91 4.03
N PHE A 390 -7.25 -11.84 5.37
CA PHE A 390 -7.95 -10.82 6.14
C PHE A 390 -7.51 -9.39 5.76
N ALA A 391 -6.20 -9.17 5.63
CA ALA A 391 -5.65 -7.88 5.18
C ALA A 391 -6.18 -7.47 3.79
N GLU A 392 -6.17 -8.40 2.83
CA GLU A 392 -6.65 -8.13 1.47
C GLU A 392 -8.14 -7.78 1.43
N HIS A 393 -8.95 -8.44 2.26
CA HIS A 393 -10.41 -8.26 2.27
C HIS A 393 -10.85 -6.96 2.96
N TRP A 394 -10.15 -6.57 4.03
CA TRP A 394 -10.61 -5.55 4.95
C TRP A 394 -9.72 -4.30 5.02
N LYS A 395 -8.66 -4.21 4.20
CA LYS A 395 -7.80 -3.01 4.10
C LYS A 395 -8.57 -1.69 3.89
N TRP A 396 -9.75 -1.74 3.26
CA TRP A 396 -10.59 -0.57 3.04
C TRP A 396 -11.11 0.05 4.34
N LEU A 397 -11.24 -0.74 5.42
CA LEU A 397 -11.58 -0.21 6.75
C LEU A 397 -10.51 0.76 7.26
N GLY A 398 -9.23 0.46 7.04
CA GLY A 398 -8.13 1.37 7.38
C GLY A 398 -8.25 2.70 6.63
N VAL A 399 -8.62 2.66 5.35
CA VAL A 399 -8.85 3.86 4.53
C VAL A 399 -10.07 4.64 5.06
N CYS A 400 -11.18 3.97 5.40
CA CYS A 400 -12.34 4.61 6.03
C CYS A 400 -11.97 5.32 7.34
N SER A 401 -11.12 4.70 8.18
CA SER A 401 -10.64 5.33 9.40
C SER A 401 -9.85 6.60 9.12
N ILE A 402 -9.00 6.62 8.08
CA ILE A 402 -8.27 7.83 7.66
C ILE A 402 -9.21 8.89 7.10
N ILE A 403 -10.24 8.53 6.34
CA ILE A 403 -11.24 9.47 5.83
C ILE A 403 -11.96 10.17 7.00
N LEU A 404 -12.43 9.41 7.98
CA LEU A 404 -13.10 9.96 9.16
C LEU A 404 -12.16 10.82 10.01
N LEU A 405 -10.92 10.36 10.20
CA LEU A 405 -9.91 11.10 10.96
C LEU A 405 -9.52 12.40 10.26
N SER A 406 -9.49 12.42 8.91
CA SER A 406 -9.25 13.63 8.11
C SER A 406 -10.33 14.68 8.33
N PHE A 407 -11.61 14.25 8.28
CA PHE A 407 -12.75 15.12 8.59
C PHE A 407 -12.66 15.69 10.01
N LEU A 408 -12.49 14.83 11.01
CA LEU A 408 -12.50 15.22 12.42
C LEU A 408 -11.32 16.11 12.79
N SER A 409 -10.14 15.85 12.22
CA SER A 409 -8.94 16.64 12.48
C SER A 409 -9.12 18.05 11.94
N ILE A 410 -9.55 18.20 10.68
CA ILE A 410 -9.83 19.52 10.13
C ILE A 410 -10.96 20.20 10.91
N TYR A 411 -12.06 19.51 11.21
CA TYR A 411 -13.15 20.09 12.00
C TYR A 411 -12.65 20.64 13.35
N HIS A 412 -11.83 19.86 14.06
CA HIS A 412 -11.29 20.22 15.37
C HIS A 412 -10.41 21.46 15.31
N PHE A 413 -9.51 21.52 14.32
CA PHE A 413 -8.55 22.62 14.17
C PHE A 413 -9.05 23.77 13.31
N THR A 414 -10.25 23.70 12.74
CA THR A 414 -10.81 24.78 11.95
C THR A 414 -11.25 25.93 12.87
N PRO A 415 -10.73 27.13 12.65
CA PRO A 415 -11.26 28.38 13.17
C PRO A 415 -12.77 28.54 13.12
N THR A 416 -13.38 28.92 14.24
CA THR A 416 -14.74 29.50 14.22
C THR A 416 -14.74 30.86 13.52
N ILE A 417 -13.64 31.60 13.63
CA ILE A 417 -13.44 32.97 13.10
C ILE A 417 -13.13 32.98 11.58
N ILE A 418 -12.89 31.83 10.92
CA ILE A 418 -12.53 31.82 9.47
C ILE A 418 -13.58 32.52 8.60
N PHE A 419 -14.86 32.50 8.98
CA PHE A 419 -15.91 33.21 8.24
C PHE A 419 -16.07 34.67 8.68
N ASP A 420 -15.61 35.04 9.88
CA ASP A 420 -15.50 36.43 10.31
C ASP A 420 -14.30 37.16 9.64
N LEU A 421 -13.46 36.45 8.88
CA LEU A 421 -12.46 37.06 7.99
C LEU A 421 -13.10 37.95 6.90
N TRP A 422 -14.39 37.79 6.63
CA TRP A 422 -15.18 38.70 5.78
C TRP A 422 -15.82 39.86 6.56
N SER A 423 -15.82 39.83 7.90
CA SER A 423 -16.34 40.88 8.78
C SER A 423 -15.23 41.59 9.56
N ARG A 424 -14.67 42.64 8.96
CA ARG A 424 -14.06 43.85 9.55
C ARG A 424 -13.05 43.77 10.74
N ASP A 425 -12.57 42.62 11.21
CA ASP A 425 -11.52 42.56 12.24
C ASP A 425 -10.11 42.30 11.62
N LEU A 426 -9.31 43.36 11.49
CA LEU A 426 -8.02 43.35 10.76
C LEU A 426 -6.87 42.60 11.50
N GLY A 427 -6.94 42.45 12.83
CA GLY A 427 -5.86 41.86 13.62
C GLY A 427 -5.74 40.34 13.45
N ASN A 428 -6.87 39.64 13.61
CA ASN A 428 -6.95 38.19 13.54
C ASN A 428 -6.74 37.64 12.11
N SER A 429 -7.22 38.39 11.10
CA SER A 429 -6.97 38.09 9.68
C SER A 429 -5.49 38.15 9.33
N THR A 430 -4.75 39.12 9.86
CA THR A 430 -3.31 39.26 9.62
C THR A 430 -2.50 38.08 10.16
N LEU A 431 -2.82 37.57 11.36
CA LEU A 431 -2.12 36.41 11.94
C LEU A 431 -2.42 35.12 11.16
N PHE A 432 -3.68 34.92 10.75
CA PHE A 432 -4.10 33.77 9.96
C PHE A 432 -3.30 33.64 8.66
N PHE A 433 -3.22 34.72 7.88
CA PHE A 433 -2.49 34.72 6.60
C PHE A 433 -0.98 34.59 6.79
N LYS A 434 -0.40 35.26 7.81
CA LYS A 434 1.03 35.12 8.14
C LYS A 434 1.40 33.67 8.41
N GLN A 435 0.66 32.98 9.28
CA GLN A 435 0.92 31.58 9.61
C GLN A 435 0.73 30.66 8.38
N GLY A 436 -0.24 30.95 7.50
CA GLY A 436 -0.44 30.21 6.26
C GLY A 436 0.71 30.33 5.26
N ILE A 437 1.20 31.54 5.02
CA ILE A 437 2.36 31.79 4.14
C ILE A 437 3.58 31.03 4.65
N ILE A 438 3.80 31.03 5.96
CA ILE A 438 4.93 30.36 6.56
C ILE A 438 4.85 28.83 6.36
N VAL A 439 3.71 28.22 6.66
CA VAL A 439 3.52 26.76 6.46
C VAL A 439 3.73 26.36 5.01
N LEU A 440 3.15 27.11 4.06
CA LEU A 440 3.32 26.87 2.63
C LEU A 440 4.78 27.00 2.19
N SER A 441 5.50 27.99 2.71
CA SER A 441 6.92 28.20 2.41
C SER A 441 7.77 27.02 2.88
N VAL A 442 7.56 26.54 4.12
CA VAL A 442 8.28 25.37 4.65
C VAL A 442 7.94 24.12 3.84
N PHE A 443 6.67 23.94 3.46
CA PHE A 443 6.25 22.81 2.63
C PHE A 443 6.92 22.79 1.25
N LEU A 444 6.90 23.90 0.53
CA LEU A 444 7.56 24.04 -0.77
C LEU A 444 9.06 23.78 -0.66
N PHE A 445 9.66 24.27 0.42
CA PHE A 445 11.08 24.12 0.67
C PHE A 445 11.48 22.67 0.99
N ILE A 446 10.66 21.94 1.76
CA ILE A 446 10.83 20.48 1.95
C ILE A 446 10.81 19.75 0.61
N LYS A 447 9.84 20.08 -0.27
CA LYS A 447 9.75 19.48 -1.61
C LYS A 447 10.97 19.80 -2.46
N TYR A 448 11.45 21.05 -2.43
CA TYR A 448 12.66 21.48 -3.14
C TYR A 448 13.90 20.71 -2.68
N PHE A 449 14.11 20.57 -1.38
CA PHE A 449 15.27 19.84 -0.86
C PHE A 449 15.21 18.35 -1.18
N ALA A 450 14.04 17.75 -1.03
CA ALA A 450 13.84 16.35 -1.38
C ALA A 450 14.16 16.14 -2.87
N TYR A 451 13.68 17.02 -3.74
CA TYR A 451 13.97 16.99 -5.18
C TYR A 451 15.47 17.14 -5.46
N SER A 452 16.13 18.12 -4.85
CA SER A 452 17.57 18.35 -5.01
C SER A 452 18.39 17.13 -4.57
N ALA A 453 18.02 16.51 -3.46
CA ALA A 453 18.65 15.27 -2.98
C ALA A 453 18.48 14.09 -3.95
N SER A 454 17.33 14.01 -4.63
CA SER A 454 17.05 12.97 -5.62
C SER A 454 17.99 13.05 -6.83
N ILE A 455 18.37 14.26 -7.26
CA ILE A 455 19.31 14.48 -8.36
C ILE A 455 20.71 14.00 -7.99
N SER A 456 21.16 14.30 -6.76
CA SER A 456 22.49 13.90 -6.27
C SER A 456 22.66 12.38 -6.13
N ILE A 457 21.57 11.64 -6.00
CA ILE A 457 21.57 10.18 -5.94
C ILE A 457 21.48 9.66 -7.38
N ASN A 458 22.64 9.46 -7.99
CA ASN A 458 22.84 9.07 -9.40
C ASN A 458 22.38 7.62 -9.73
N LYS A 459 21.18 7.23 -9.29
CA LYS A 459 20.55 5.94 -9.60
C LYS A 459 19.41 6.19 -10.57
N LYS A 460 19.43 5.53 -11.73
CA LYS A 460 18.23 5.37 -12.59
C LYS A 460 17.12 4.80 -11.70
N ILE A 461 16.19 5.67 -11.30
CA ILE A 461 15.11 5.32 -10.38
C ILE A 461 14.27 4.24 -11.06
N SER A 462 14.31 3.02 -10.54
CA SER A 462 13.37 1.99 -10.93
C SER A 462 12.02 2.40 -10.35
N TYR A 463 11.14 2.94 -11.20
CA TYR A 463 9.81 3.44 -10.83
C TYR A 463 8.91 2.32 -10.32
N THR A 464 9.09 1.92 -9.06
CA THR A 464 8.12 1.12 -8.31
C THR A 464 7.30 2.02 -7.41
N THR A 465 6.98 3.23 -7.86
CA THR A 465 6.23 4.23 -7.10
C THR A 465 4.88 3.68 -6.68
N ASP A 466 4.68 3.41 -5.39
CA ASP A 466 3.37 3.10 -4.86
C ASP A 466 2.69 4.41 -4.41
N ILE A 467 1.64 4.83 -5.12
CA ILE A 467 0.84 6.01 -4.74
C ILE A 467 0.29 5.85 -3.32
N TYR A 468 0.06 4.62 -2.87
CA TYR A 468 -0.43 4.33 -1.52
C TYR A 468 0.48 4.89 -0.43
N ILE A 469 1.78 5.11 -0.72
CA ILE A 469 2.75 5.74 0.19
C ILE A 469 2.31 7.13 0.64
N CYS A 470 1.61 7.87 -0.22
CA CYS A 470 1.10 9.21 0.10
C CYS A 470 -0.07 9.15 1.10
N HIS A 471 -0.80 8.03 1.14
CA HIS A 471 -1.98 7.82 1.98
C HIS A 471 -1.67 7.18 3.33
N SER A 472 -0.56 6.46 3.40
CA SER A 472 -0.29 5.49 4.47
C SER A 472 0.62 6.02 5.58
N THR A 473 0.96 7.32 5.60
CA THR A 473 1.81 7.90 6.65
C THR A 473 0.98 8.79 7.58
N PRO A 474 0.30 8.21 8.58
CA PRO A 474 -0.62 8.90 9.45
C PRO A 474 0.05 9.77 10.52
N ASN A 475 1.35 10.03 10.41
CA ASN A 475 2.08 10.73 11.47
C ASN A 475 1.64 12.19 11.65
N ILE A 476 0.99 12.82 10.66
CA ILE A 476 0.40 14.15 10.89
C ILE A 476 -0.65 14.14 12.01
N PHE A 477 -1.45 13.07 12.11
CA PHE A 477 -2.46 12.91 13.14
C PHE A 477 -1.82 12.68 14.52
N LEU A 478 -0.72 11.94 14.56
CA LEU A 478 0.10 11.78 15.76
C LEU A 478 0.60 13.14 16.28
N TRP A 479 1.22 13.95 15.42
CA TRP A 479 1.78 15.25 15.80
C TRP A 479 0.72 16.28 16.14
N SER A 480 -0.45 16.22 15.51
CA SER A 480 -1.55 17.16 15.78
C SER A 480 -2.01 17.09 17.25
N ASN A 481 -1.97 15.91 17.87
CA ASN A 481 -2.40 15.72 19.26
C ASN A 481 -1.42 16.31 20.28
N CYS A 482 -0.14 16.49 19.95
CA CYS A 482 0.79 17.24 20.81
C CYS A 482 0.36 18.69 20.96
N ILE A 483 -0.27 19.23 19.92
CA ILE A 483 -0.52 20.66 19.74
C ILE A 483 -1.98 21.01 20.04
N SER A 484 -2.91 20.04 20.00
CA SER A 484 -4.30 20.21 20.47
C SER A 484 -4.42 20.84 21.86
N PHE A 485 -3.42 20.67 22.71
CA PHE A 485 -3.42 21.20 24.08
C PHE A 485 -2.73 22.59 24.21
N GLN A 486 -2.43 23.26 23.09
CA GLN A 486 -1.77 24.56 23.04
C GLN A 486 -2.65 25.60 22.33
N SER A 487 -3.01 26.69 23.00
CA SER A 487 -3.88 27.75 22.47
C SER A 487 -3.20 28.65 21.44
N ASP A 488 -1.88 28.80 21.50
CA ASP A 488 -1.17 29.93 20.88
C ASP A 488 -0.83 29.71 19.39
N ILE A 489 -1.26 28.57 18.82
CA ILE A 489 -0.70 28.04 17.57
C ILE A 489 -1.77 27.52 16.60
N TYR A 490 -3.00 27.99 16.77
CA TYR A 490 -4.14 27.27 16.22
C TYR A 490 -4.28 27.38 14.69
N TYR A 491 -3.80 28.46 14.03
CA TYR A 491 -3.85 28.53 12.55
C TYR A 491 -2.74 27.71 11.86
N ILE A 492 -1.60 27.47 12.51
CA ILE A 492 -0.51 26.65 11.92
C ILE A 492 -0.98 25.22 11.69
N ILE A 493 -1.69 24.62 12.65
CA ILE A 493 -2.21 23.24 12.52
C ILE A 493 -3.20 23.15 11.36
N PHE A 494 -4.14 24.09 11.30
CA PHE A 494 -5.10 24.20 10.21
C PHE A 494 -4.38 24.23 8.85
N TRP A 495 -3.45 25.17 8.66
CA TRP A 495 -2.71 25.30 7.41
C TRP A 495 -1.84 24.07 7.10
N THR A 496 -1.31 23.39 8.12
CA THR A 496 -0.53 22.16 7.94
C THR A 496 -1.40 21.06 7.36
N PHE A 497 -2.60 20.84 7.90
CA PHE A 497 -3.50 19.83 7.36
C PHE A 497 -3.96 20.17 5.93
N ILE A 498 -4.23 21.45 5.64
CA ILE A 498 -4.52 21.89 4.26
C ILE A 498 -3.35 21.55 3.32
N ALA A 499 -2.13 21.92 3.70
CA ALA A 499 -0.93 21.60 2.91
C ALA A 499 -0.71 20.08 2.76
N PHE A 500 -1.07 19.28 3.77
CA PHE A 500 -0.99 17.82 3.75
C PHE A 500 -1.92 17.20 2.72
N PHE A 501 -3.23 17.46 2.84
CA PHE A 501 -4.21 16.85 1.94
C PHE A 501 -4.04 17.35 0.50
N MET A 502 -3.80 18.66 0.30
CA MET A 502 -3.46 19.19 -1.02
C MET A 502 -2.16 18.61 -1.57
N GLY A 503 -1.15 18.46 -0.72
CA GLY A 503 0.15 17.93 -1.09
C GLY A 503 0.07 16.51 -1.65
N ILE A 504 -0.66 15.63 -0.97
CA ILE A 504 -0.92 14.25 -1.40
C ILE A 504 -1.64 14.23 -2.75
N LEU A 505 -2.67 15.05 -2.92
CA LEU A 505 -3.44 15.12 -4.15
C LEU A 505 -2.56 15.56 -5.34
N LEU A 506 -1.77 16.61 -5.15
CA LEU A 506 -0.86 17.13 -6.17
C LEU A 506 0.25 16.11 -6.51
N ASP A 507 0.76 15.40 -5.51
CA ASP A 507 1.75 14.34 -5.70
C ASP A 507 1.15 13.20 -6.53
N GLU A 508 -0.06 12.73 -6.20
CA GLU A 508 -0.76 11.72 -7.01
C GLU A 508 -0.89 12.17 -8.47
N ILE A 509 -1.41 13.38 -8.72
CA ILE A 509 -1.58 13.92 -10.08
C ILE A 509 -0.25 13.91 -10.83
N TYR A 510 0.81 14.39 -10.20
CA TYR A 510 2.14 14.45 -10.80
C TYR A 510 2.69 13.06 -11.12
N PHE A 511 2.60 12.10 -10.20
CA PHE A 511 3.14 10.75 -10.41
C PHE A 511 2.36 9.99 -11.47
N VAL A 512 1.03 10.12 -11.50
CA VAL A 512 0.19 9.54 -12.54
C VAL A 512 0.56 10.15 -13.90
N TYR A 513 0.71 11.47 -13.98
CA TYR A 513 1.16 12.15 -15.21
C TYR A 513 2.52 11.63 -15.70
N ARG A 514 3.52 11.55 -14.81
CA ARG A 514 4.86 11.03 -15.15
C ARG A 514 4.82 9.57 -15.59
N PHE A 515 4.02 8.76 -14.92
CA PHE A 515 3.87 7.34 -15.26
C PHE A 515 3.15 7.16 -16.60
N ASN A 516 2.16 7.99 -16.94
CA ASN A 516 1.52 7.99 -18.26
C ASN A 516 2.54 8.17 -19.38
N GLN A 517 3.51 9.09 -19.22
CA GLN A 517 4.58 9.28 -20.21
C GLN A 517 5.46 8.03 -20.37
N ILE A 518 5.73 7.30 -19.27
CA ILE A 518 6.46 6.03 -19.31
C ILE A 518 5.63 4.96 -20.05
N MET A 519 4.32 4.87 -19.80
CA MET A 519 3.47 3.89 -20.46
C MET A 519 3.29 4.18 -21.96
N ILE A 520 3.16 5.45 -22.35
CA ILE A 520 3.13 5.87 -23.76
C ILE A 520 4.44 5.48 -24.45
N SER A 521 5.60 5.75 -23.84
CA SER A 521 6.89 5.39 -24.43
C SER A 521 7.11 3.87 -24.56
N LYS A 522 6.63 3.08 -23.59
CA LYS A 522 6.61 1.61 -23.70
C LYS A 522 5.76 1.15 -24.88
N LYS A 523 4.58 1.75 -25.07
CA LYS A 523 3.68 1.43 -26.17
C LYS A 523 4.31 1.77 -27.53
N THR A 524 4.85 2.98 -27.69
CA THR A 524 5.46 3.44 -28.96
C THR A 524 6.77 2.71 -29.28
N GLY A 525 7.60 2.40 -28.27
CA GLY A 525 8.81 1.61 -28.43
C GLY A 525 8.53 0.19 -28.93
N ILE A 526 7.43 -0.42 -28.50
CA ILE A 526 6.97 -1.73 -28.98
C ILE A 526 6.41 -1.64 -30.41
N PHE A 527 5.69 -0.57 -30.74
CA PHE A 527 5.26 -0.31 -32.13
C PHE A 527 6.47 -0.15 -33.07
N SER A 528 7.57 0.48 -32.62
CA SER A 528 8.80 0.60 -33.42
C SER A 528 9.50 -0.75 -33.67
N LEU A 529 9.40 -1.69 -32.73
CA LEU A 529 9.94 -3.05 -32.87
C LEU A 529 9.04 -3.95 -33.73
N LYS A 530 7.71 -3.79 -33.67
CA LYS A 530 6.77 -4.48 -34.60
C LYS A 530 6.92 -3.98 -36.04
N ALA A 531 7.21 -2.70 -36.25
CA ALA A 531 7.48 -2.14 -37.58
C ALA A 531 8.85 -2.56 -38.16
N LYS A 532 9.83 -2.92 -37.32
CA LYS A 532 11.12 -3.49 -37.76
C LYS A 532 11.05 -4.99 -38.07
N LYS A 533 10.10 -5.74 -37.49
CA LYS A 533 9.88 -7.16 -37.83
C LYS A 533 9.00 -7.38 -39.08
N SER A 534 8.31 -6.36 -39.59
CA SER A 534 7.57 -6.44 -40.87
C SER A 534 8.28 -5.80 -42.07
N LYS A 535 9.51 -5.30 -41.90
CA LYS A 535 10.38 -4.78 -42.98
C LYS A 535 11.70 -5.55 -43.09
N GLY A 536 11.64 -6.86 -42.86
CA GLY A 536 12.78 -7.79 -42.91
C GLY A 536 12.57 -8.94 -43.89
N THR A 537 11.87 -8.69 -44.99
CA THR A 537 11.87 -9.52 -46.20
C THR A 537 11.78 -8.54 -47.38
N TYR A 538 12.60 -8.77 -48.41
CA TYR A 538 12.88 -7.91 -49.58
C TYR A 538 13.98 -6.85 -49.39
N ASN A 539 15.25 -7.25 -49.58
CA ASN A 539 15.95 -7.06 -50.86
C ASN A 539 17.44 -7.45 -50.78
N LYS A 540 17.81 -8.34 -51.72
CA LYS A 540 19.14 -8.76 -52.23
C LYS A 540 20.12 -9.43 -51.28
#